data_AF-A0A1W9QVP1-F1
#
_entry.id   AF-A0A1W9QVP1-F1
#
_cell.length_a   1.000
_cell.length_b   1.000
_cell.length_c   1.000
_cell.angle_alpha   90.00
_cell.angle_beta   90.00
_cell.angle_gamma   90.00
#
_symmetry.space_group_name_H-M   'P 1'
#
loop_
_entity.id
_entity.type
_entity.pdbx_description
1 polymer ?
#
loop_
_entity_poly.entity_id
_entity_poly.type
_entity_poly.pdbx_seq_one_letter_code
_entity_poly.pdbx_strand_id
1 'polypeptide(L)'
;MMIKKNDFVLIKKDYNDIEVNSVGIVKKISLDKKTITVFIIGKNINVNLHVKFVKYLEVTKTGKPHEYKICNVCHILKKDFEDFDINQTDAKGRKTTRPTCKSCRKKIDGVKLKSKENERLDKIKPTYFFICPICKKGSIPNITANLVKDHDHLTGNAREWICDSCNTGLGRFKDDIKLLKRAIKYLEKYSK
;
A
#
# COMPACT_ATOMS: atom_id res chain seq x y z
N MET A 1 26.43 11.65 13.76
CA MET A 1 26.76 11.07 12.43
C MET A 1 26.57 12.14 11.37
N MET A 2 27.52 12.33 10.45
CA MET A 2 27.43 13.33 9.40
C MET A 2 26.59 12.78 8.24
N ILE A 3 25.57 13.52 7.80
CA ILE A 3 24.67 13.12 6.72
C ILE A 3 25.41 13.15 5.37
N LYS A 4 25.23 12.10 4.57
CA LYS A 4 25.84 11.90 3.26
C LYS A 4 24.80 11.81 2.15
N LYS A 5 25.25 11.96 0.91
CA LYS A 5 24.43 11.69 -0.27
C LYS A 5 23.98 10.22 -0.25
N ASN A 6 22.74 9.99 -0.64
CA ASN A 6 22.03 8.70 -0.61
C ASN A 6 21.68 8.17 0.80
N ASP A 7 21.99 8.90 1.87
CA ASP A 7 21.46 8.55 3.20
C ASP A 7 19.93 8.67 3.21
N PHE A 8 19.30 7.75 3.92
CA PHE A 8 17.91 7.88 4.30
C PHE A 8 17.80 8.76 5.54
N VAL A 9 16.79 9.63 5.55
CA VAL A 9 16.56 10.57 6.65
C VAL A 9 15.08 10.65 7.01
N LEU A 10 14.80 10.96 8.27
CA LEU A 10 13.49 11.37 8.76
C LEU A 10 13.41 12.89 8.84
N ILE A 11 12.25 13.44 8.51
CA ILE A 11 11.89 14.82 8.83
C ILE A 11 11.58 14.92 10.33
N LYS A 12 12.24 15.82 11.06
CA LYS A 12 12.10 15.94 12.53
C LYS A 12 10.86 16.69 13.02
N LYS A 13 10.25 17.50 12.15
CA LYS A 13 9.06 18.30 12.45
C LYS A 13 8.30 18.59 11.16
N ASP A 14 7.02 18.86 11.26
CA ASP A 14 6.23 19.25 10.10
C ASP A 14 6.88 20.43 9.36
N TYR A 15 6.92 20.33 8.04
CA TYR A 15 7.50 21.32 7.16
C TYR A 15 6.67 21.40 5.89
N ASN A 16 5.92 22.50 5.73
CA ASN A 16 4.88 22.63 4.71
C ASN A 16 3.93 21.41 4.76
N ASP A 17 3.68 20.75 3.62
CA ASP A 17 2.83 19.55 3.52
C ASP A 17 3.56 18.23 3.82
N ILE A 18 4.74 18.29 4.44
CA ILE A 18 5.56 17.13 4.79
C ILE A 18 5.45 16.88 6.30
N GLU A 19 4.81 15.77 6.63
CA GLU A 19 4.60 15.33 8.01
C GLU A 19 5.94 14.90 8.65
N VAL A 20 6.05 15.11 9.96
CA VAL A 20 7.11 14.54 10.80
C VAL A 20 7.25 13.03 10.56
N ASN A 21 8.48 12.53 10.66
CA ASN A 21 8.87 11.14 10.38
C ASN A 21 8.69 10.70 8.91
N SER A 22 8.36 11.62 7.99
CA SER A 22 8.46 11.33 6.55
C SER A 22 9.89 10.91 6.20
N VAL A 23 10.00 9.80 5.48
CA VAL A 23 11.27 9.24 5.01
C VAL A 23 11.64 9.89 3.67
N GLY A 24 12.87 10.36 3.60
CA GLY A 24 13.46 10.92 2.39
C GLY A 24 14.86 10.39 2.12
N ILE A 25 15.35 10.64 0.90
CA ILE A 25 16.70 10.29 0.45
C ILE A 25 17.46 11.57 0.15
N VAL A 26 18.65 11.73 0.72
CA VAL A 26 19.50 12.89 0.44
C VAL A 26 20.05 12.81 -0.98
N LYS A 27 19.67 13.76 -1.84
CA LYS A 27 20.11 13.83 -3.24
C LYS A 27 21.34 14.71 -3.43
N LYS A 28 21.40 15.83 -2.72
CA LYS A 28 22.48 16.82 -2.81
C LYS A 28 22.74 17.42 -1.43
N ILE A 29 23.98 17.84 -1.22
CA ILE A 29 24.44 18.56 -0.01
C ILE A 29 25.11 19.83 -0.51
N SER A 30 24.80 20.98 0.09
CA SER A 30 25.44 22.25 -0.25
C SER A 30 26.91 22.28 0.16
N LEU A 31 27.69 23.19 -0.45
CA LEU A 31 29.12 23.34 -0.17
C LEU A 31 29.39 23.68 1.31
N ASP A 32 28.55 24.50 1.92
CA ASP A 32 28.61 24.87 3.34
C ASP A 32 28.14 23.76 4.30
N LYS A 33 27.65 22.63 3.76
CA LYS A 33 27.09 21.46 4.46
C LYS A 33 25.91 21.79 5.40
N LYS A 34 25.34 22.99 5.33
CA LYS A 34 24.20 23.39 6.17
C LYS A 34 22.88 22.99 5.55
N THR A 35 22.78 22.96 4.23
CA THR A 35 21.55 22.64 3.50
C THR A 35 21.69 21.37 2.68
N ILE A 36 20.57 20.67 2.53
CA ILE A 36 20.49 19.42 1.79
C ILE A 36 19.22 19.42 0.94
N THR A 37 19.31 18.82 -0.24
CA THR A 37 18.14 18.48 -1.05
C THR A 37 17.71 17.06 -0.70
N VAL A 38 16.50 16.90 -0.18
CA VAL A 38 15.93 15.61 0.20
C VAL A 38 14.78 15.29 -0.74
N PHE A 39 14.81 14.10 -1.33
CA PHE A 39 13.69 13.55 -2.07
C PHE A 39 12.74 12.84 -1.10
N ILE A 40 11.55 13.37 -0.91
CA ILE A 40 10.52 12.82 -0.01
C ILE A 40 9.77 11.72 -0.75
N ILE A 41 9.92 10.48 -0.29
CA ILE A 41 9.51 9.30 -1.07
C ILE A 41 7.99 9.25 -1.22
N GLY A 42 7.25 9.41 -0.12
CA GLY A 42 5.78 9.28 -0.12
C GLY A 42 5.04 10.40 -0.86
N LYS A 43 5.72 11.53 -1.14
CA LYS A 43 5.16 12.68 -1.85
C LYS A 43 5.73 12.85 -3.26
N ASN A 44 6.83 12.14 -3.58
CA ASN A 44 7.53 12.23 -4.87
C ASN A 44 7.98 13.66 -5.21
N ILE A 45 8.55 14.38 -4.24
CA ILE A 45 9.03 15.77 -4.40
C ILE A 45 10.44 15.94 -3.83
N ASN A 46 11.18 16.92 -4.35
CA ASN A 46 12.45 17.36 -3.76
C ASN A 46 12.21 18.60 -2.90
N VAL A 47 12.81 18.64 -1.72
CA VAL A 47 12.79 19.81 -0.83
C VAL A 47 14.18 20.17 -0.36
N ASN A 48 14.45 21.47 -0.26
CA ASN A 48 15.70 21.99 0.27
C ASN A 48 15.48 22.34 1.74
N LEU A 49 16.26 21.71 2.63
CA LEU A 49 16.10 21.83 4.08
C LEU A 49 17.46 22.07 4.72
N HIS A 50 17.49 22.76 5.85
CA HIS A 50 18.68 22.76 6.69
C HIS A 50 18.87 21.37 7.32
N VAL A 51 20.12 20.89 7.36
CA VAL A 51 20.52 19.58 7.92
C VAL A 51 20.03 19.35 9.36
N LYS A 52 19.73 20.41 10.12
CA LYS A 52 19.21 20.33 11.49
C LYS A 52 17.80 19.76 11.56
N PHE A 53 17.01 19.91 10.49
CA PHE A 53 15.61 19.46 10.41
C PHE A 53 15.45 17.99 10.03
N VAL A 54 16.56 17.29 9.81
CA VAL A 54 16.53 15.87 9.47
C VAL A 54 17.30 15.04 10.50
N LYS A 55 16.94 13.75 10.59
CA LYS A 55 17.64 12.75 11.39
C LYS A 55 18.02 11.58 10.48
N TYR A 56 19.25 11.10 10.55
CA TYR A 56 19.66 9.89 9.83
C TYR A 56 18.76 8.70 10.21
N LEU A 57 18.41 7.89 9.21
CA LEU A 57 17.61 6.69 9.36
C LEU A 57 18.36 5.49 8.81
N GLU A 58 18.64 4.52 9.67
CA GLU A 58 19.13 3.21 9.25
C GLU A 58 17.95 2.33 8.85
N VAL A 59 17.57 2.36 7.56
CA VAL A 59 16.36 1.68 7.05
C VAL A 59 16.37 0.16 7.24
N THR A 60 17.55 -0.46 7.32
CA THR A 60 17.72 -1.90 7.59
C THR A 60 17.29 -2.27 9.01
N LYS A 61 17.20 -1.30 9.93
CA LYS A 61 16.68 -1.46 11.30
C LYS A 61 15.22 -1.01 11.42
N THR A 62 14.42 -1.24 10.38
CA THR A 62 12.98 -0.95 10.37
C THR A 62 12.19 -2.15 9.86
N GLY A 63 10.92 -2.22 10.24
CA GLY A 63 10.10 -3.41 10.06
C GLY A 63 10.60 -4.57 10.91
N LYS A 64 9.96 -5.72 10.78
CA LYS A 64 10.25 -6.90 11.61
C LYS A 64 11.76 -7.26 11.57
N PRO A 65 12.42 -7.44 12.74
CA PRO A 65 11.87 -7.53 14.10
C PRO A 65 11.83 -6.22 14.91
N HIS A 66 12.09 -5.07 14.29
CA HIS A 66 12.21 -3.77 14.96
C HIS A 66 10.85 -3.15 15.32
N GLU A 67 10.86 -2.26 16.32
CA GLU A 67 9.66 -1.57 16.85
C GLU A 67 8.98 -0.66 15.81
N TYR A 68 9.77 -0.03 14.94
CA TYR A 68 9.29 0.93 13.95
C TYR A 68 9.34 0.38 12.54
N LYS A 69 8.35 0.74 11.73
CA LYS A 69 8.18 0.31 10.35
C LYS A 69 7.83 1.49 9.44
N ILE A 70 8.38 1.47 8.22
CA ILE A 70 8.07 2.47 7.20
C ILE A 70 6.84 2.01 6.41
N CYS A 71 5.82 2.86 6.33
CA CYS A 71 4.64 2.57 5.51
C CYS A 71 4.99 2.58 4.01
N ASN A 72 4.60 1.55 3.26
CA ASN A 72 4.88 1.46 1.82
C ASN A 72 4.09 2.43 0.93
N VAL A 73 3.16 3.20 1.51
CA VAL A 73 2.36 4.22 0.79
C VAL A 73 2.87 5.61 1.13
N CYS A 74 2.66 6.07 2.37
CA CYS A 74 3.07 7.42 2.76
C CYS A 74 4.57 7.54 3.06
N HIS A 75 5.30 6.43 3.21
CA HIS A 75 6.72 6.41 3.57
C HIS A 75 7.02 7.22 4.85
N ILE A 76 6.11 7.19 5.81
CA ILE A 76 6.32 7.73 7.16
C ILE A 76 6.74 6.58 8.06
N LEU A 77 7.76 6.79 8.90
CA LEU A 77 8.16 5.85 9.94
C LEU A 77 7.17 5.91 11.10
N LYS A 78 6.61 4.76 11.45
CA LYS A 78 5.52 4.59 12.42
C LYS A 78 5.78 3.38 13.30
N LYS A 79 5.05 3.22 14.41
CA LYS A 79 5.20 2.05 15.28
C LYS A 79 4.48 0.85 14.67
N ASP A 80 5.18 -0.28 14.51
CA ASP A 80 4.69 -1.39 13.69
C ASP A 80 3.35 -1.96 14.20
N PHE A 81 3.31 -2.45 15.44
CA PHE A 81 2.11 -3.10 16.01
C PHE A 81 1.06 -2.12 16.56
N GLU A 82 1.29 -0.81 16.46
CA GLU A 82 0.31 0.23 16.83
C GLU A 82 -0.35 0.83 15.59
N ASP A 83 0.45 1.22 14.59
CA ASP A 83 -0.01 1.93 13.40
C ASP A 83 -0.33 1.02 12.21
N PHE A 84 -0.05 -0.28 12.30
CA PHE A 84 -0.31 -1.25 11.22
C PHE A 84 -1.14 -2.43 11.73
N ASP A 85 -2.11 -2.86 10.93
CA ASP A 85 -2.94 -4.02 11.28
C ASP A 85 -2.17 -5.32 11.12
N ILE A 86 -2.34 -6.25 12.05
CA ILE A 86 -1.86 -7.64 11.91
C ILE A 86 -2.64 -8.31 10.77
N ASN A 87 -1.94 -9.00 9.87
CA ASN A 87 -2.54 -9.60 8.68
C ASN A 87 -2.22 -11.08 8.50
N GLN A 88 -1.03 -11.53 8.90
CA GLN A 88 -0.61 -12.91 8.73
C GLN A 88 0.23 -13.38 9.90
N THR A 89 0.43 -14.70 9.99
CA THR A 89 1.37 -15.34 10.90
C THR A 89 2.41 -16.05 10.05
N ASP A 90 3.70 -15.83 10.32
CA ASP A 90 4.76 -16.51 9.58
C ASP A 90 4.92 -17.98 10.01
N ALA A 91 5.74 -18.75 9.27
CA ALA A 91 6.00 -20.16 9.56
C ALA A 91 6.61 -20.41 10.96
N LYS A 92 7.14 -19.38 11.63
CA LYS A 92 7.68 -19.43 12.99
C LYS A 92 6.66 -19.01 14.04
N GLY A 93 5.37 -18.87 13.66
CA GLY A 93 4.28 -18.46 14.57
C GLY A 93 4.25 -16.97 14.89
N ARG A 94 5.13 -16.16 14.31
CA ARG A 94 5.22 -14.73 14.63
C ARG A 94 4.22 -13.95 13.80
N LYS A 95 3.43 -13.09 14.45
CA LYS A 95 2.53 -12.17 13.77
C LYS A 95 3.30 -11.24 12.83
N THR A 96 2.64 -10.87 11.73
CA THR A 96 3.15 -9.92 10.73
C THR A 96 2.05 -8.91 10.43
N THR A 97 2.47 -7.66 10.34
CA THR A 97 1.60 -6.52 10.05
C THR A 97 1.55 -6.23 8.56
N ARG A 98 0.48 -5.57 8.12
CA ARG A 98 0.38 -5.03 6.75
C ARG A 98 1.55 -4.09 6.45
N PRO A 99 2.02 -4.00 5.19
CA PRO A 99 3.05 -3.03 4.82
C PRO A 99 2.52 -1.58 4.80
N THR A 100 1.20 -1.42 4.78
CA THR A 100 0.50 -0.12 4.74
C THR A 100 -0.07 0.18 6.11
N CYS A 101 0.16 1.40 6.62
CA CYS A 101 -0.38 1.82 7.92
C CYS A 101 -1.91 2.03 7.88
N LYS A 102 -2.55 2.00 9.05
CA LYS A 102 -4.00 2.16 9.24
C LYS A 102 -4.55 3.41 8.55
N SER A 103 -3.87 4.55 8.66
CA SER A 103 -4.31 5.80 8.04
C SER A 103 -4.28 5.77 6.51
N CYS A 104 -3.30 5.08 5.91
CA CYS A 104 -3.26 4.86 4.47
C CYS A 104 -4.29 3.80 4.04
N ARG A 105 -4.51 2.74 4.83
CA ARG A 105 -5.55 1.75 4.52
C ARG A 105 -6.93 2.35 4.51
N LYS A 106 -7.29 3.19 5.49
CA LYS A 106 -8.59 3.89 5.48
C LYS A 106 -8.86 4.63 4.16
N LYS A 107 -7.82 5.22 3.54
CA LYS A 107 -7.94 5.89 2.24
C LYS A 107 -8.08 4.91 1.07
N ILE A 108 -7.44 3.74 1.14
CA ILE A 108 -7.50 2.73 0.07
C ILE A 108 -8.77 1.88 0.16
N ASP A 109 -9.21 1.54 1.37
CA ASP A 109 -10.45 0.79 1.61
C ASP A 109 -11.68 1.60 1.18
N GLY A 110 -11.60 2.93 1.27
CA GLY A 110 -12.64 3.84 0.78
C GLY A 110 -14.00 3.60 1.43
N VAL A 111 -15.05 3.72 0.63
CA VAL A 111 -16.44 3.50 1.02
C VAL A 111 -16.70 1.99 1.06
N LYS A 112 -17.18 1.50 2.20
CA LYS A 112 -17.60 0.11 2.36
C LYS A 112 -18.80 -0.20 1.47
N LEU A 113 -18.91 -1.47 1.06
CA LEU A 113 -20.11 -2.02 0.43
C LEU A 113 -21.37 -1.66 1.22
N LYS A 114 -22.34 -1.03 0.55
CA LYS A 114 -23.63 -0.64 1.15
C LYS A 114 -24.43 -1.88 1.56
N SER A 115 -25.13 -1.80 2.70
CA SER A 115 -25.93 -2.93 3.21
C SER A 115 -26.95 -3.46 2.19
N LYS A 116 -27.67 -2.57 1.50
CA LYS A 116 -28.63 -2.96 0.44
C LYS A 116 -27.97 -3.73 -0.70
N GLU A 117 -26.77 -3.33 -1.10
CA GLU A 117 -26.00 -3.99 -2.15
C GLU A 117 -25.41 -5.33 -1.67
N ASN A 118 -25.00 -5.39 -0.39
CA ASN A 118 -24.58 -6.61 0.26
C ASN A 118 -25.70 -7.66 0.27
N GLU A 119 -26.92 -7.27 0.69
CA GLU A 119 -28.12 -8.11 0.68
C GLU A 119 -28.52 -8.53 -0.74
N ARG A 120 -28.42 -7.61 -1.71
CA ARG A 120 -28.68 -7.90 -3.14
C ARG A 120 -27.77 -9.02 -3.64
N LEU A 121 -26.48 -8.96 -3.34
CA LEU A 121 -25.52 -9.99 -3.75
C LEU A 121 -25.70 -11.31 -3.00
N ASP A 122 -26.13 -11.30 -1.73
CA ASP A 122 -26.38 -12.54 -0.98
C ASP A 122 -27.47 -13.39 -1.63
N LYS A 123 -28.53 -12.76 -2.17
CA LYS A 123 -29.63 -13.44 -2.85
C LYS A 123 -29.21 -14.21 -4.11
N ILE A 124 -28.10 -13.82 -4.73
CA ILE A 124 -27.59 -14.41 -5.98
C ILE A 124 -26.24 -15.12 -5.79
N LYS A 125 -25.88 -15.46 -4.55
CA LYS A 125 -24.61 -16.12 -4.26
C LYS A 125 -24.54 -17.49 -4.94
N PRO A 126 -23.51 -17.76 -5.78
CA PRO A 126 -23.30 -19.08 -6.37
C PRO A 126 -23.03 -20.13 -5.28
N THR A 127 -23.74 -21.25 -5.32
CA THR A 127 -23.63 -22.33 -4.32
C THR A 127 -22.99 -23.60 -4.87
N TYR A 128 -23.36 -24.02 -6.08
CA TYR A 128 -22.90 -25.28 -6.67
C TYR A 128 -21.65 -25.13 -7.55
N PHE A 129 -21.72 -24.21 -8.52
CA PHE A 129 -20.65 -23.98 -9.49
C PHE A 129 -20.56 -22.49 -9.83
N PHE A 130 -19.35 -22.01 -10.10
CA PHE A 130 -19.08 -20.62 -10.43
C PHE A 130 -18.00 -20.47 -11.48
N ILE A 131 -18.27 -19.66 -12.50
CA ILE A 131 -17.27 -19.20 -13.49
C ILE A 131 -16.96 -17.74 -13.19
N CYS A 132 -15.71 -17.44 -12.86
CA CYS A 132 -15.29 -16.07 -12.58
C CYS A 132 -15.39 -15.19 -13.84
N PRO A 133 -16.08 -14.03 -13.80
CA PRO A 133 -16.27 -13.18 -14.97
C PRO A 133 -14.95 -12.58 -15.50
N ILE A 134 -13.91 -12.51 -14.65
CA ILE A 134 -12.59 -11.95 -14.99
C ILE A 134 -11.67 -13.03 -15.56
N CYS A 135 -11.30 -14.04 -14.75
CA CYS A 135 -10.33 -15.05 -15.19
C CYS A 135 -10.93 -16.26 -15.92
N LYS A 136 -12.27 -16.33 -16.03
CA LYS A 136 -13.03 -17.41 -16.69
C LYS A 136 -12.80 -18.82 -16.14
N LYS A 137 -12.12 -18.95 -14.99
CA LYS A 137 -11.95 -20.24 -14.31
C LYS A 137 -13.26 -20.67 -13.64
N GLY A 138 -13.66 -21.92 -13.90
CA GLY A 138 -14.70 -22.64 -13.16
C GLY A 138 -14.21 -23.05 -11.76
N SER A 139 -15.13 -23.12 -10.80
CA SER A 139 -14.82 -23.47 -9.40
C SER A 139 -16.05 -23.97 -8.65
N ILE A 140 -15.81 -24.75 -7.59
CA ILE A 140 -16.80 -25.09 -6.58
C ILE A 140 -16.64 -24.11 -5.40
N PRO A 141 -17.64 -23.25 -5.13
CA PRO A 141 -17.53 -22.21 -4.11
C PRO A 141 -17.16 -22.76 -2.72
N ASN A 142 -16.16 -22.14 -2.08
CA ASN A 142 -15.59 -22.49 -0.77
C ASN A 142 -14.88 -23.86 -0.68
N ILE A 143 -14.75 -24.60 -1.80
CA ILE A 143 -13.96 -25.84 -1.87
C ILE A 143 -12.70 -25.60 -2.71
N THR A 144 -12.88 -25.21 -3.97
CA THR A 144 -11.73 -24.98 -4.88
C THR A 144 -11.41 -23.50 -5.05
N ALA A 145 -12.32 -22.60 -4.69
CA ALA A 145 -12.09 -21.16 -4.66
C ALA A 145 -13.03 -20.45 -3.69
N ASN A 146 -12.50 -19.46 -2.96
CA ASN A 146 -13.30 -18.51 -2.21
C ASN A 146 -13.87 -17.45 -3.14
N LEU A 147 -15.15 -17.12 -2.98
CA LEU A 147 -15.84 -16.05 -3.70
C LEU A 147 -15.99 -14.83 -2.81
N VAL A 148 -15.88 -13.65 -3.40
CA VAL A 148 -15.99 -12.37 -2.69
C VAL A 148 -16.90 -11.42 -3.45
N LYS A 149 -17.54 -10.52 -2.71
CA LYS A 149 -18.37 -9.44 -3.24
C LYS A 149 -17.46 -8.27 -3.65
N ASP A 150 -17.25 -8.12 -4.94
CA ASP A 150 -16.52 -6.98 -5.47
C ASP A 150 -17.40 -5.72 -5.41
N HIS A 151 -16.81 -4.59 -5.07
CA HIS A 151 -17.51 -3.31 -4.96
C HIS A 151 -16.61 -2.14 -5.32
N ASP A 152 -17.22 -1.03 -5.67
CA ASP A 152 -16.52 0.21 -5.94
C ASP A 152 -16.25 0.95 -4.61
N HIS A 153 -14.97 1.15 -4.29
CA HIS A 153 -14.50 1.83 -3.08
C HIS A 153 -14.77 3.35 -3.07
N LEU A 154 -15.30 3.94 -4.15
CA LEU A 154 -15.75 5.34 -4.21
C LEU A 154 -17.25 5.47 -3.90
N THR A 155 -18.07 4.58 -4.47
CA THR A 155 -19.53 4.69 -4.39
C THR A 155 -20.15 3.75 -3.35
N GLY A 156 -19.45 2.70 -2.95
CA GLY A 156 -19.96 1.61 -2.11
C GLY A 156 -20.96 0.68 -2.83
N ASN A 157 -21.15 0.84 -4.14
CA ASN A 157 -22.04 0.00 -4.93
C ASN A 157 -21.36 -1.33 -5.28
N ALA A 158 -22.11 -2.43 -5.23
CA ALA A 158 -21.56 -3.72 -5.62
C ALA A 158 -21.35 -3.79 -7.14
N ARG A 159 -20.28 -4.47 -7.53
CA ARG A 159 -20.05 -4.95 -8.88
C ARG A 159 -20.70 -6.33 -8.98
N GLU A 160 -19.89 -7.39 -8.89
CA GLU A 160 -20.34 -8.77 -9.01
C GLU A 160 -19.67 -9.68 -7.97
N TRP A 161 -20.09 -10.95 -7.93
CA TRP A 161 -19.29 -12.00 -7.32
C TRP A 161 -18.08 -12.32 -8.21
N ILE A 162 -16.89 -12.36 -7.63
CA ILE A 162 -15.66 -12.79 -8.30
C ILE A 162 -14.86 -13.73 -7.38
N CYS A 163 -13.87 -14.45 -7.92
CA CYS A 163 -12.97 -15.21 -7.07
C CYS A 163 -12.00 -14.30 -6.32
N ASP A 164 -11.62 -14.69 -5.10
CA ASP A 164 -10.71 -13.93 -4.23
C ASP A 164 -9.36 -13.58 -4.92
N SER A 165 -8.86 -14.48 -5.76
CA SER A 165 -7.64 -14.27 -6.55
C SER A 165 -7.76 -13.08 -7.50
N CYS A 166 -8.88 -12.97 -8.22
CA CYS A 166 -9.14 -11.82 -9.11
C CYS A 166 -9.34 -10.54 -8.32
N ASN A 167 -10.09 -10.59 -7.21
CA ASN A 167 -10.31 -9.43 -6.33
C ASN A 167 -8.99 -8.88 -5.78
N THR A 168 -8.14 -9.76 -5.24
CA THR A 168 -6.79 -9.40 -4.78
C THR A 168 -5.94 -8.84 -5.93
N GLY A 169 -6.10 -9.37 -7.14
CA GLY A 169 -5.48 -8.84 -8.36
C GLY A 169 -5.88 -7.40 -8.67
N LEU A 170 -7.18 -7.10 -8.67
CA LEU A 170 -7.69 -5.74 -8.89
C LEU A 170 -7.17 -4.76 -7.83
N GLY A 171 -7.15 -5.18 -6.56
CA GLY A 171 -6.60 -4.38 -5.46
C GLY A 171 -5.11 -4.03 -5.62
N ARG A 172 -4.31 -4.90 -6.25
CA ARG A 172 -2.88 -4.61 -6.57
C ARG A 172 -2.73 -3.50 -7.60
N PHE A 173 -3.70 -3.35 -8.50
CA PHE A 173 -3.80 -2.24 -9.44
C PHE A 173 -4.70 -1.11 -8.94
N LYS A 174 -5.04 -1.09 -7.64
CA LYS A 174 -5.82 -0.04 -6.97
C LYS A 174 -7.20 0.21 -7.61
N ASP A 175 -7.79 -0.82 -8.22
CA ASP A 175 -9.02 -0.70 -9.02
C ASP A 175 -8.92 0.38 -10.14
N ASP A 176 -7.70 0.74 -10.57
CA ASP A 176 -7.44 1.84 -11.49
C ASP A 176 -7.23 1.32 -12.93
N ILE A 177 -8.15 1.73 -13.82
CA ILE A 177 -8.11 1.36 -15.25
C ILE A 177 -6.82 1.81 -15.94
N LYS A 178 -6.26 2.98 -15.60
CA LYS A 178 -5.00 3.47 -16.18
C LYS A 178 -3.83 2.58 -15.77
N LEU A 179 -3.80 2.09 -14.52
CA LEU A 179 -2.77 1.13 -14.07
C LEU A 179 -2.91 -0.22 -14.78
N LEU A 180 -4.13 -0.73 -14.95
CA LEU A 180 -4.38 -1.96 -15.71
C LEU A 180 -3.94 -1.82 -17.17
N LYS A 181 -4.24 -0.68 -17.83
CA LYS A 181 -3.76 -0.38 -19.19
C LYS A 181 -2.24 -0.34 -19.28
N ARG A 182 -1.54 0.17 -18.25
CA ARG A 182 -0.08 0.12 -18.19
C ARG A 182 0.44 -1.31 -18.07
N ALA A 183 -0.25 -2.17 -17.31
CA ALA A 183 0.09 -3.59 -17.20
C ALA A 183 -0.06 -4.31 -18.55
N ILE A 184 -1.13 -4.03 -19.29
CA ILE A 184 -1.33 -4.54 -20.66
C ILE A 184 -0.17 -4.12 -21.56
N LYS A 185 0.13 -2.81 -21.64
CA LYS A 185 1.26 -2.29 -22.44
C LYS A 185 2.61 -2.91 -22.07
N TYR A 186 2.82 -3.16 -20.78
CA TYR A 186 4.03 -3.83 -20.32
C TYR A 186 4.11 -5.26 -20.86
N LEU A 187 3.02 -6.02 -20.82
CA LEU A 187 2.96 -7.37 -21.37
C LEU A 187 3.12 -7.37 -22.89
N GLU A 188 2.43 -6.48 -23.60
CA GLU A 188 2.54 -6.32 -25.07
C GLU A 188 3.98 -6.07 -25.52
N LYS A 189 4.75 -5.26 -24.76
CA LYS A 189 6.18 -5.01 -25.06
C LYS A 189 7.03 -6.28 -25.12
N TYR A 190 6.65 -7.33 -24.38
CA TYR A 190 7.39 -8.59 -24.30
C TYR A 190 6.60 -9.79 -24.85
N SER A 191 5.39 -9.56 -25.37
CA SER A 191 4.70 -10.58 -26.13
C SER A 191 5.47 -10.80 -27.41
N LYS A 192 5.76 -12.06 -27.70
CA LYS A 192 6.25 -12.47 -29.01
C LYS A 192 5.09 -12.47 -30.00
#